data_AF-U6D0N6-F1
#
_entry.id   AF-U6D0N6-F1
#
_cell.length_a   1.000
_cell.length_b   1.000
_cell.length_c   1.000
_cell.angle_alpha   90.00
_cell.angle_beta   90.00
_cell.angle_gamma   90.00
#
_symmetry.space_group_name_H-M   'P 1'
#
loop_
_entity.id
_entity.type
_entity.pdbx_description
1 polymer ?
#
loop_
_entity_poly.entity_id
_entity_poly.type
_entity_poly.pdbx_seq_one_letter_code
_entity_poly.pdbx_strand_id
1 'polypeptide(L)'
;PATSPPLSTTTTARPTPLTSTASPAATTPLRRVPLTTHPVGAINQLGPDLPPATALAPSTRRPPAPNLHVSPELFCEPREVRRVQWPATQQGMLVERPCPKGTRGIASFQCLPALGLWNPRGPDLSNCTSPWVNQVAQKIKSGENAANIASELARHTRGSIYAGDVSSSVKLMEQLLDILDAQLQALRPIERESAGKNYNKMHKRERTCKDYIKAVVETVDNLLRPEALESWKDMNATEQVHTATMLLDVLEEGAFLLADNVREPARFLAAKQNVVLEVTVLNTEGQVQELVFPQEYPSENSIQLSANTIKR
;
A
#
# COMPACT_ATOMS: atom_id res chain seq x y z
N PRO A 1 4.72 -69.08 14.05
CA PRO A 1 3.97 -68.13 14.89
C PRO A 1 4.16 -66.71 14.36
N ALA A 2 3.16 -66.27 13.60
CA ALA A 2 3.06 -64.94 13.02
C ALA A 2 2.55 -63.96 14.08
N THR A 3 3.09 -62.74 14.08
CA THR A 3 2.46 -61.60 14.75
C THR A 3 2.73 -60.35 13.91
N SER A 4 1.74 -60.01 13.10
CA SER A 4 1.57 -58.77 12.36
C SER A 4 1.14 -57.64 13.30
N PRO A 5 1.63 -56.40 13.14
CA PRO A 5 0.95 -55.20 13.64
C PRO A 5 -0.09 -54.69 12.61
N PRO A 6 -1.11 -53.93 13.04
CA PRO A 6 -2.28 -53.61 12.22
C PRO A 6 -2.01 -52.49 11.21
N LEU A 7 -2.62 -52.65 10.04
CA LEU A 7 -2.68 -51.69 8.95
C LEU A 7 -3.74 -50.63 9.28
N SER A 8 -3.34 -49.40 9.58
CA SER A 8 -4.25 -48.26 9.67
C SER A 8 -4.55 -47.73 8.27
N THR A 9 -5.72 -48.09 7.73
CA THR A 9 -6.29 -47.50 6.53
C THR A 9 -6.90 -46.14 6.85
N THR A 10 -6.22 -45.05 6.47
CA THR A 10 -6.82 -43.71 6.47
C THR A 10 -7.34 -43.40 5.07
N THR A 11 -8.66 -43.36 4.95
CA THR A 11 -9.39 -43.08 3.71
C THR A 11 -9.16 -41.63 3.28
N THR A 12 -8.60 -41.44 2.09
CA THR A 12 -8.37 -40.14 1.46
C THR A 12 -9.69 -39.53 1.00
N ALA A 13 -10.17 -38.47 1.66
CA ALA A 13 -11.25 -37.63 1.16
C ALA A 13 -10.67 -36.59 0.18
N ARG A 14 -11.08 -36.69 -1.08
CA ARG A 14 -10.70 -35.79 -2.19
C ARG A 14 -11.38 -34.42 -2.02
N PRO A 15 -10.65 -33.29 -2.01
CA PRO A 15 -11.28 -31.98 -2.13
C PRO A 15 -11.71 -31.73 -3.57
N THR A 16 -13.01 -31.53 -3.78
CA THR A 16 -13.59 -30.96 -5.01
C THR A 16 -13.19 -29.48 -5.15
N PRO A 17 -12.82 -29.01 -6.36
CA PRO A 17 -12.63 -27.58 -6.59
C PRO A 17 -13.98 -26.85 -6.57
N LEU A 18 -14.10 -25.84 -5.70
CA LEU A 18 -15.19 -24.87 -5.71
C LEU A 18 -14.91 -23.84 -6.81
N THR A 19 -15.64 -23.94 -7.91
CA THR A 19 -15.68 -22.94 -8.97
C THR A 19 -16.52 -21.76 -8.50
N SER A 20 -15.87 -20.65 -8.14
CA SER A 20 -16.57 -19.38 -7.84
C SER A 20 -16.76 -18.60 -9.14
N THR A 21 -17.92 -18.74 -9.76
CA THR A 21 -18.32 -17.95 -10.93
C THR A 21 -18.83 -16.59 -10.46
N ALA A 22 -18.06 -15.53 -10.67
CA ALA A 22 -18.50 -14.16 -10.44
C ALA A 22 -19.38 -13.69 -11.61
N SER A 23 -20.64 -13.35 -11.35
CA SER A 23 -21.52 -12.69 -12.32
C SER A 23 -21.29 -11.17 -12.33
N PRO A 24 -21.29 -10.51 -13.49
CA PRO A 24 -21.12 -9.06 -13.58
C PRO A 24 -22.43 -8.34 -13.21
N ALA A 25 -22.35 -7.38 -12.28
CA ALA A 25 -23.44 -6.48 -11.93
C ALA A 25 -23.65 -5.43 -13.04
N ALA A 26 -24.88 -5.33 -13.52
CA ALA A 26 -25.29 -4.35 -14.53
C ALA A 26 -25.42 -2.94 -13.92
N THR A 27 -24.68 -1.98 -14.49
CA THR A 27 -24.75 -0.56 -14.19
C THR A 27 -25.86 0.11 -15.01
N THR A 28 -26.94 0.56 -14.35
CA THR A 28 -27.94 1.45 -14.96
C THR A 28 -27.53 2.92 -14.80
N PRO A 29 -27.52 3.73 -15.88
CA PRO A 29 -27.22 5.15 -15.78
C PRO A 29 -28.45 5.94 -15.30
N LEU A 30 -28.28 6.76 -14.25
CA LEU A 30 -29.29 7.71 -13.79
C LEU A 30 -29.47 8.84 -14.80
N ARG A 31 -30.69 8.93 -15.33
CA ARG A 31 -31.16 9.91 -16.31
C ARG A 31 -31.42 11.26 -15.62
N ARG A 32 -30.76 12.33 -16.10
CA ARG A 32 -31.00 13.74 -15.71
C ARG A 32 -32.48 14.12 -15.85
N VAL A 33 -33.02 14.78 -14.82
CA VAL A 33 -34.35 15.42 -14.85
C VAL A 33 -34.22 16.84 -15.47
N PRO A 34 -35.12 17.27 -16.37
CA PRO A 34 -35.08 18.63 -16.93
C PRO A 34 -35.74 19.66 -16.00
N LEU A 35 -35.13 20.86 -15.93
CA LEU A 35 -35.74 22.06 -15.38
C LEU A 35 -36.95 22.48 -16.23
N THR A 36 -38.11 22.72 -15.59
CA THR A 36 -39.24 23.39 -16.23
C THR A 36 -39.47 24.78 -15.63
N THR A 37 -39.38 25.77 -16.52
CA THR A 37 -39.68 27.19 -16.35
C THR A 37 -41.20 27.43 -16.41
N HIS A 38 -41.74 28.25 -15.50
CA HIS A 38 -43.11 28.76 -15.55
C HIS A 38 -43.17 30.14 -16.22
N PRO A 39 -44.13 30.41 -17.13
CA PRO A 39 -44.52 31.78 -17.50
C PRO A 39 -45.85 32.20 -16.85
N VAL A 40 -46.03 33.53 -16.83
CA VAL A 40 -47.08 34.35 -16.20
C VAL A 40 -48.26 34.62 -17.15
N GLY A 41 -49.48 34.80 -16.61
CA GLY A 41 -50.64 35.46 -17.24
C GLY A 41 -52.00 34.88 -16.76
N ALA A 42 -52.86 35.61 -16.02
CA ALA A 42 -53.93 36.54 -16.50
C ALA A 42 -55.11 35.77 -17.16
N ILE A 43 -56.44 35.93 -16.92
CA ILE A 43 -57.35 36.98 -16.42
C ILE A 43 -58.79 36.36 -16.25
N ASN A 44 -59.54 36.84 -15.26
CA ASN A 44 -61.01 36.98 -15.04
C ASN A 44 -62.06 35.98 -15.60
N GLN A 45 -63.04 35.59 -14.76
CA GLN A 45 -64.50 35.76 -15.00
C GLN A 45 -65.29 35.92 -13.67
N LEU A 46 -66.25 36.86 -13.69
CA LEU A 46 -67.17 37.30 -12.62
C LEU A 46 -68.40 36.38 -12.48
N GLY A 47 -69.02 36.36 -11.29
CA GLY A 47 -70.49 36.23 -11.15
C GLY A 47 -70.99 35.59 -9.83
N PRO A 48 -71.99 36.16 -9.12
CA PRO A 48 -72.19 35.97 -7.67
C PRO A 48 -73.43 35.12 -7.31
N ASP A 49 -73.50 34.64 -6.06
CA ASP A 49 -74.64 34.87 -5.15
C ASP A 49 -74.43 34.14 -3.79
N LEU A 50 -74.58 34.92 -2.71
CA LEU A 50 -74.55 34.48 -1.31
C LEU A 50 -75.98 34.50 -0.74
N PRO A 51 -76.28 33.59 0.21
CA PRO A 51 -77.04 33.96 1.41
C PRO A 51 -76.32 33.57 2.72
N PRO A 52 -76.78 34.07 3.88
CA PRO A 52 -75.89 34.58 4.91
C PRO A 52 -75.47 33.60 6.01
N ALA A 53 -74.38 34.04 6.65
CA ALA A 53 -73.66 33.47 7.78
C ALA A 53 -74.51 32.96 8.96
N THR A 54 -74.15 31.76 9.43
CA THR A 54 -74.17 31.43 10.86
C THR A 54 -72.73 31.27 11.33
N ALA A 55 -72.40 31.97 12.42
CA ALA A 55 -71.07 32.15 12.95
C ALA A 55 -70.47 30.83 13.48
N LEU A 56 -69.25 30.50 13.03
CA LEU A 56 -68.35 29.57 13.71
C LEU A 56 -67.14 30.36 14.21
N ALA A 57 -66.89 30.20 15.51
CA ALA A 57 -65.87 30.88 16.30
C ALA A 57 -64.46 30.83 15.65
N PRO A 58 -63.61 31.85 15.87
CA PRO A 58 -62.25 31.83 15.37
C PRO A 58 -61.44 30.78 16.13
N SER A 59 -61.19 29.64 15.47
CA SER A 59 -60.16 28.70 15.90
C SER A 59 -58.80 29.34 15.63
N THR A 60 -58.16 29.80 16.70
CA THR A 60 -56.75 30.20 16.69
C THR A 60 -55.93 28.93 16.42
N ARG A 61 -55.64 28.67 15.15
CA ARG A 61 -54.67 27.64 14.76
C ARG A 61 -53.31 28.10 15.28
N ARG A 62 -52.88 27.49 16.38
CA ARG A 62 -51.53 27.65 16.91
C ARG A 62 -50.55 27.34 15.76
N PRO A 63 -49.55 28.20 15.46
CA PRO A 63 -48.50 27.82 14.53
C PRO A 63 -47.86 26.53 15.04
N PRO A 64 -47.55 25.55 14.16
CA PRO A 64 -46.79 24.38 14.58
C PRO A 64 -45.52 24.88 15.26
N ALA A 65 -45.23 24.34 16.44
CA ALA A 65 -43.98 24.63 17.13
C ALA A 65 -42.83 24.43 16.12
N PRO A 66 -41.80 25.31 16.10
CA PRO A 66 -40.63 25.04 15.29
C PRO A 66 -40.08 23.70 15.78
N ASN A 67 -40.01 22.70 14.90
CA ASN A 67 -39.31 21.47 15.17
C ASN A 67 -37.83 21.80 15.35
N LEU A 68 -37.44 22.27 16.53
CA LEU A 68 -36.05 22.21 17.00
C LEU A 68 -35.78 20.77 17.41
N HIS A 69 -35.74 19.87 16.43
CA HIS A 69 -34.86 18.71 16.53
C HIS A 69 -33.48 19.15 16.02
N VAL A 70 -32.87 20.12 16.70
CA VAL A 70 -31.43 20.32 16.61
C VAL A 70 -30.86 19.16 17.41
N SER A 71 -30.55 18.06 16.73
CA SER A 71 -29.69 17.03 17.32
C SER A 71 -28.45 17.75 17.83
N PRO A 72 -27.99 17.52 19.08
CA PRO A 72 -26.80 18.18 19.59
C PRO A 72 -25.68 17.99 18.57
N GLU A 73 -25.14 19.08 18.03
CA GLU A 73 -23.97 18.98 17.16
C GLU A 73 -22.85 18.37 17.99
N LEU A 74 -22.47 17.14 17.67
CA LEU A 74 -21.38 16.46 18.34
C LEU A 74 -20.06 16.96 17.76
N PHE A 75 -19.12 17.28 18.64
CA PHE A 75 -17.78 17.72 18.28
C PHE A 75 -16.76 16.78 18.91
N CYS A 76 -15.68 16.54 18.18
CA CYS A 76 -14.48 15.97 18.73
C CYS A 76 -13.73 17.02 19.55
N GLU A 77 -13.35 16.68 20.78
CA GLU A 77 -12.64 17.58 21.70
C GLU A 77 -11.24 17.95 21.19
N PRO A 78 -10.76 19.19 21.42
CA PRO A 78 -9.39 19.57 21.12
C PRO A 78 -8.38 18.68 21.83
N ARG A 79 -7.32 18.25 21.13
CA ARG A 79 -6.29 17.38 21.71
C ARG A 79 -4.97 17.45 20.97
N GLU A 80 -3.89 17.09 21.66
CA GLU A 80 -2.61 16.82 21.04
C GLU A 80 -2.45 15.31 20.80
N VAL A 81 -2.25 14.91 19.55
CA VAL A 81 -1.97 13.52 19.17
C VAL A 81 -0.86 13.52 18.13
N ARG A 82 0.14 12.64 18.32
CA ARG A 82 1.35 12.57 17.46
C ARG A 82 2.08 13.91 17.31
N ARG A 83 2.13 14.70 18.39
CA ARG A 83 2.76 16.04 18.44
C ARG A 83 2.13 17.06 17.48
N VAL A 84 0.86 16.86 17.15
CA VAL A 84 0.04 17.79 16.36
C VAL A 84 -1.16 18.21 17.20
N GLN A 85 -1.42 19.51 17.25
CA GLN A 85 -2.56 20.10 17.95
C GLN A 85 -3.80 20.08 17.04
N TRP A 86 -4.79 19.28 17.42
CA TRP A 86 -6.04 19.10 16.70
C TRP A 86 -7.15 19.97 17.34
N PRO A 87 -7.85 20.82 16.57
CA PRO A 87 -8.87 21.72 17.10
C PRO A 87 -10.18 20.97 17.40
N ALA A 88 -11.09 21.61 18.13
CA ALA A 88 -12.48 21.16 18.18
C ALA A 88 -13.03 21.04 16.75
N THR A 89 -13.59 19.87 16.42
CA THR A 89 -13.96 19.53 15.03
C THR A 89 -15.34 18.89 15.02
N GLN A 90 -16.23 19.37 14.14
CA GLN A 90 -17.59 18.84 14.01
C GLN A 90 -17.55 17.36 13.55
N GLN A 91 -18.47 16.54 14.07
CA GLN A 91 -18.61 15.14 13.66
C GLN A 91 -18.66 14.98 12.13
N GLY A 92 -18.00 13.96 11.61
CA GLY A 92 -17.93 13.68 10.17
C GLY A 92 -16.87 14.49 9.42
N MET A 93 -16.29 15.54 10.01
CA MET A 93 -15.28 16.35 9.34
C MET A 93 -13.87 15.73 9.44
N LEU A 94 -13.14 15.83 8.33
CA LEU A 94 -11.70 15.60 8.27
C LEU A 94 -11.00 16.96 8.46
N VAL A 95 -10.08 17.04 9.41
CA VAL A 95 -9.29 18.26 9.64
C VAL A 95 -7.85 18.03 9.21
N GLU A 96 -7.24 19.06 8.62
CA GLU A 96 -5.84 19.07 8.22
C GLU A 96 -5.00 20.00 9.10
N ARG A 97 -3.76 19.59 9.34
CA ARG A 97 -2.76 20.35 10.10
C ARG A 97 -1.36 20.16 9.51
N PRO A 98 -0.45 21.13 9.67
CA PRO A 98 0.95 20.92 9.34
C PRO A 98 1.50 19.69 10.07
N CYS A 99 2.34 18.92 9.37
CA CYS A 99 3.03 17.77 9.97
C CYS A 99 3.85 18.15 11.21
N PRO A 100 4.12 17.18 12.12
CA PRO A 100 4.84 17.44 13.35
C PRO A 100 6.25 17.96 13.09
N LYS A 101 6.80 18.69 14.06
CA LYS A 101 8.15 19.26 13.97
C LYS A 101 9.19 18.19 13.61
N GLY A 102 9.99 18.48 12.59
CA GLY A 102 11.01 17.56 12.06
C GLY A 102 10.59 16.88 10.75
N THR A 103 9.31 16.97 10.37
CA THR A 103 8.82 16.52 9.06
C THR A 103 8.19 17.66 8.27
N ARG A 104 7.89 17.39 7.00
CA ARG A 104 7.20 18.29 6.08
C ARG A 104 5.99 17.59 5.47
N GLY A 105 4.93 18.37 5.24
CA GLY A 105 3.69 17.90 4.64
C GLY A 105 2.47 18.32 5.47
N ILE A 106 1.34 17.67 5.19
CA ILE A 106 0.06 17.87 5.86
C ILE A 106 -0.41 16.56 6.48
N ALA A 107 -0.73 16.59 7.78
CA ALA A 107 -1.37 15.51 8.51
C ALA A 107 -2.89 15.72 8.49
N SER A 108 -3.67 14.64 8.53
CA SER A 108 -5.13 14.72 8.66
C SER A 108 -5.67 13.88 9.81
N PHE A 109 -6.83 14.25 10.36
CA PHE A 109 -7.48 13.47 11.42
C PHE A 109 -9.00 13.52 11.26
N GLN A 110 -9.63 12.35 11.29
CA GLN A 110 -11.07 12.20 11.10
C GLN A 110 -11.81 12.28 12.44
N CYS A 111 -12.75 13.21 12.53
CA CYS A 111 -13.79 13.17 13.56
C CYS A 111 -14.93 12.25 13.08
N LEU A 112 -15.21 11.15 13.78
CA LEU A 112 -16.15 10.14 13.30
C LEU A 112 -17.59 10.69 13.26
N PRO A 113 -18.36 10.38 12.20
CA PRO A 113 -19.76 10.79 12.09
C PRO A 113 -20.59 10.12 13.20
N ALA A 114 -21.68 10.77 13.60
CA ALA A 114 -22.64 10.33 14.63
C ALA A 114 -22.09 10.15 16.06
N LEU A 115 -20.76 10.12 16.26
CA LEU A 115 -20.13 9.87 17.55
C LEU A 115 -19.51 11.12 18.19
N GLY A 116 -19.02 12.07 17.38
CA GLY A 116 -18.20 13.17 17.90
C GLY A 116 -16.91 12.71 18.57
N LEU A 117 -16.38 11.56 18.15
CA LEU A 117 -15.13 11.00 18.68
C LEU A 117 -14.09 10.93 17.57
N TRP A 118 -12.84 11.25 17.92
CA TRP A 118 -11.72 11.09 17.02
C TRP A 118 -11.55 9.64 16.59
N ASN A 119 -11.12 9.41 15.35
CA ASN A 119 -10.83 8.07 14.86
C ASN A 119 -9.85 7.36 15.82
N PRO A 120 -10.21 6.19 16.39
CA PRO A 120 -9.36 5.48 17.35
C PRO A 120 -8.06 4.97 16.72
N ARG A 121 -7.98 4.85 15.39
CA ARG A 121 -6.73 4.55 14.68
C ARG A 121 -5.69 5.68 14.77
N GLY A 122 -6.11 6.89 15.11
CA GLY A 122 -5.25 8.07 15.16
C GLY A 122 -5.27 8.90 13.86
N PRO A 123 -4.45 9.96 13.81
CA PRO A 123 -4.30 10.79 12.62
C PRO A 123 -3.52 10.07 11.52
N ASP A 124 -3.81 10.44 10.28
CA ASP A 124 -3.07 10.01 9.10
C ASP A 124 -1.85 10.91 8.88
N LEU A 125 -0.65 10.33 9.00
CA LEU A 125 0.64 10.97 8.80
C LEU A 125 1.35 10.46 7.54
N SER A 126 0.64 9.79 6.62
CA SER A 126 1.19 9.27 5.35
C SER A 126 1.87 10.33 4.49
N ASN A 127 1.50 11.60 4.63
CA ASN A 127 2.10 12.73 3.92
C ASN A 127 3.23 13.44 4.70
N CYS A 128 3.62 12.93 5.88
CA CYS A 128 4.66 13.53 6.70
C CYS A 128 6.01 12.87 6.45
N THR A 129 6.91 13.59 5.78
CA THR A 129 8.25 13.09 5.39
C THR A 129 9.38 13.85 6.07
N SER A 130 10.43 13.12 6.41
CA SER A 130 11.69 13.65 6.90
C SER A 130 12.49 14.34 5.77
N PRO A 131 13.37 15.30 6.10
CA PRO A 131 14.14 16.03 5.08
C PRO A 131 14.98 15.15 4.16
N TRP A 132 15.45 14.00 4.64
CA TRP A 132 16.30 13.10 3.87
C TRP A 132 15.60 12.49 2.66
N VAL A 133 14.27 12.33 2.69
CA VAL A 133 13.50 11.80 1.54
C VAL A 133 13.74 12.67 0.30
N ASN A 134 13.71 14.00 0.49
CA ASN A 134 14.02 14.93 -0.57
C ASN A 134 15.51 14.88 -0.97
N GLN A 135 16.43 14.65 -0.03
CA GLN A 135 17.87 14.54 -0.35
C GLN A 135 18.14 13.34 -1.28
N VAL A 136 17.54 12.19 -0.98
CA VAL A 136 17.60 10.99 -1.82
C VAL A 136 16.97 11.24 -3.19
N ALA A 137 15.79 11.88 -3.23
CA ALA A 137 15.13 12.24 -4.49
C ALA A 137 15.97 13.20 -5.36
N GLN A 138 16.76 14.10 -4.76
CA GLN A 138 17.68 14.96 -5.52
C GLN A 138 18.88 14.19 -6.08
N LYS A 139 19.40 13.21 -5.34
CA LYS A 139 20.48 12.33 -5.82
C LYS A 139 20.07 11.52 -7.04
N ILE A 140 18.83 11.02 -7.04
CA ILE A 140 18.21 10.41 -8.23
C ILE A 140 18.25 11.37 -9.42
N LYS A 141 17.80 12.62 -9.24
CA LYS A 141 17.79 13.63 -10.31
C LYS A 141 19.20 14.00 -10.81
N SER A 142 20.21 13.88 -9.96
CA SER A 142 21.60 14.14 -10.33
C SER A 142 22.26 13.01 -11.13
N GLY A 143 21.58 11.87 -11.30
CA GLY A 143 22.09 10.73 -12.07
C GLY A 143 23.14 9.88 -11.33
N GLU A 144 23.12 9.89 -9.99
CA GLU A 144 23.99 9.03 -9.20
C GLU A 144 23.67 7.53 -9.41
N ASN A 145 24.63 6.64 -9.17
CA ASN A 145 24.45 5.20 -9.33
C ASN A 145 23.34 4.66 -8.40
N ALA A 146 22.42 3.86 -8.95
CA ALA A 146 21.23 3.42 -8.22
C ALA A 146 21.55 2.58 -6.97
N ALA A 147 22.56 1.70 -7.04
CA ALA A 147 22.98 0.88 -5.90
C ALA A 147 23.56 1.73 -4.77
N ASN A 148 24.29 2.80 -5.08
CA ASN A 148 24.81 3.73 -4.08
C ASN A 148 23.67 4.49 -3.37
N ILE A 149 22.69 4.99 -4.13
CA ILE A 149 21.53 5.69 -3.56
C ILE A 149 20.70 4.72 -2.71
N ALA A 150 20.51 3.47 -3.15
CA ALA A 150 19.83 2.44 -2.37
C ALA A 150 20.55 2.18 -1.04
N SER A 151 21.90 2.15 -1.03
CA SER A 151 22.68 2.02 0.21
C SER A 151 22.49 3.23 1.14
N GLU A 152 22.32 4.43 0.60
CA GLU A 152 22.03 5.61 1.39
C GLU A 152 20.61 5.60 1.96
N LEU A 153 19.63 5.11 1.19
CA LEU A 153 18.27 4.87 1.65
C LEU A 153 18.24 3.86 2.82
N ALA A 154 18.99 2.76 2.71
CA ALA A 154 19.15 1.78 3.78
C ALA A 154 19.72 2.45 5.05
N ARG A 155 20.71 3.34 4.91
CA ARG A 155 21.28 4.08 6.05
C ARG A 155 20.24 5.01 6.70
N HIS A 156 19.43 5.71 5.92
CA HIS A 156 18.42 6.64 6.44
C HIS A 156 17.30 5.92 7.20
N THR A 157 16.91 4.73 6.76
CA THR A 157 15.82 3.96 7.37
C THR A 157 16.19 3.29 8.69
N ARG A 158 17.49 3.21 9.07
CA ARG A 158 17.94 2.72 10.39
C ARG A 158 17.46 3.59 11.55
N GLY A 159 17.30 4.90 11.31
CA GLY A 159 16.87 5.86 12.34
C GLY A 159 15.36 5.90 12.54
N SER A 160 14.88 6.84 13.35
CA SER A 160 13.44 7.11 13.45
C SER A 160 12.86 7.53 12.10
N ILE A 161 11.77 6.89 11.71
CA ILE A 161 11.06 7.13 10.45
C ILE A 161 9.60 7.45 10.74
N TYR A 162 8.97 8.27 9.90
CA TYR A 162 7.55 8.59 9.97
C TYR A 162 6.75 7.81 8.93
N ALA A 163 5.42 7.85 9.00
CA ALA A 163 4.53 7.16 8.06
C ALA A 163 4.85 7.51 6.60
N GLY A 164 5.05 8.80 6.30
CA GLY A 164 5.46 9.23 4.96
C GLY A 164 6.87 8.82 4.56
N ASP A 165 7.79 8.60 5.51
CA ASP A 165 9.12 8.05 5.22
C ASP A 165 9.03 6.59 4.78
N VAL A 166 8.12 5.81 5.38
CA VAL A 166 7.88 4.41 5.01
C VAL A 166 7.39 4.33 3.57
N SER A 167 6.28 5.01 3.25
CA SER A 167 5.71 5.00 1.90
C SER A 167 6.65 5.60 0.86
N SER A 168 7.39 6.66 1.21
CA SER A 168 8.39 7.26 0.33
C SER A 168 9.59 6.34 0.09
N SER A 169 10.04 5.58 1.11
CA SER A 169 11.15 4.63 0.93
C SER A 169 10.80 3.58 -0.10
N VAL A 170 9.58 3.02 -0.06
CA VAL A 170 9.12 2.02 -1.02
C VAL A 170 9.04 2.61 -2.44
N LYS A 171 8.43 3.80 -2.59
CA LYS A 171 8.37 4.52 -3.87
C LYS A 171 9.76 4.87 -4.42
N LEU A 172 10.74 5.17 -3.55
CA LEU A 172 12.12 5.41 -3.96
C LEU A 172 12.84 4.11 -4.38
N MET A 173 12.57 2.98 -3.73
CA MET A 173 13.14 1.69 -4.16
C MET A 173 12.66 1.30 -5.55
N GLU A 174 11.37 1.48 -5.84
CA GLU A 174 10.77 1.29 -7.18
C GLU A 174 11.47 2.16 -8.23
N GLN A 175 11.56 3.47 -8.01
CA GLN A 175 12.26 4.37 -8.94
C GLN A 175 13.74 3.99 -9.14
N LEU A 176 14.41 3.56 -8.07
CA LEU A 176 15.79 3.12 -8.16
C LEU A 176 15.94 1.80 -8.92
N LEU A 177 14.92 0.95 -8.93
CA LEU A 177 14.90 -0.28 -9.71
C LEU A 177 14.88 0.04 -11.21
N ASP A 178 14.00 0.94 -11.64
CA ASP A 178 13.93 1.42 -13.04
C ASP A 178 15.28 2.01 -13.50
N ILE A 179 15.88 2.85 -12.64
CA ILE A 179 17.18 3.48 -12.93
C ILE A 179 18.28 2.42 -12.99
N LEU A 180 18.26 1.44 -12.09
CA LEU A 180 19.22 0.36 -12.08
C LEU A 180 19.13 -0.44 -13.38
N ASP A 181 17.93 -0.83 -13.82
CA ASP A 181 17.76 -1.56 -15.08
C ASP A 181 18.32 -0.74 -16.26
N ALA A 182 17.97 0.55 -16.37
CA ALA A 182 18.53 1.43 -17.39
C ALA A 182 20.08 1.50 -17.35
N GLN A 183 20.68 1.58 -16.15
CA GLN A 183 22.13 1.55 -15.97
C GLN A 183 22.75 0.21 -16.39
N LEU A 184 22.07 -0.92 -16.16
CA LEU A 184 22.50 -2.25 -16.57
C LEU A 184 22.35 -2.47 -18.08
N GLN A 185 21.29 -1.93 -18.69
CA GLN A 185 21.08 -1.95 -20.15
C GLN A 185 22.23 -1.28 -20.89
N ALA A 186 22.74 -0.15 -20.38
CA ALA A 186 23.93 0.53 -20.92
C ALA A 186 25.22 -0.31 -20.81
N LEU A 187 25.25 -1.31 -19.92
CA LEU A 187 26.36 -2.24 -19.72
C LEU A 187 26.17 -3.59 -20.44
N ARG A 188 25.18 -3.74 -21.32
CA ARG A 188 24.98 -4.97 -22.08
C ARG A 188 26.25 -5.31 -22.89
N PRO A 189 26.74 -6.57 -22.85
CA PRO A 189 27.82 -7.04 -23.70
C PRO A 189 27.46 -6.88 -25.19
N ILE A 190 28.42 -6.49 -26.02
CA ILE A 190 28.22 -6.29 -27.46
C ILE A 190 29.21 -7.19 -28.19
N GLU A 191 28.75 -7.94 -29.21
CA GLU A 191 29.57 -8.91 -29.96
C GLU A 191 30.81 -8.30 -30.61
N ARG A 192 30.76 -7.00 -30.93
CA ARG A 192 31.88 -6.25 -31.53
C ARG A 192 32.98 -5.88 -30.53
N GLU A 193 32.76 -6.08 -29.24
CA GLU A 193 33.75 -5.82 -28.18
C GLU A 193 34.58 -7.07 -27.86
N SER A 194 35.78 -6.89 -27.31
CA SER A 194 36.62 -8.01 -26.91
C SER A 194 35.97 -8.84 -25.81
N ALA A 195 36.27 -10.15 -25.79
CA ALA A 195 35.78 -11.07 -24.78
C ALA A 195 36.08 -10.60 -23.35
N GLY A 196 37.28 -10.05 -23.10
CA GLY A 196 37.64 -9.49 -21.80
C GLY A 196 36.81 -8.27 -21.39
N LYS A 197 36.46 -7.40 -22.34
CA LYS A 197 35.60 -6.23 -22.07
C LYS A 197 34.16 -6.66 -21.75
N ASN A 198 33.64 -7.63 -22.49
CA ASN A 198 32.32 -8.22 -22.25
C ASN A 198 32.25 -8.95 -20.90
N TYR A 199 33.29 -9.69 -20.53
CA TYR A 199 33.40 -10.30 -19.21
C TYR A 199 33.37 -9.28 -18.07
N ASN A 200 34.14 -8.19 -18.19
CA ASN A 200 34.18 -7.12 -17.18
C ASN A 200 32.81 -6.44 -17.04
N LYS A 201 32.10 -6.20 -18.14
CA LYS A 201 30.74 -5.66 -18.13
C LYS A 201 29.76 -6.57 -17.41
N MET A 202 29.76 -7.87 -17.74
CA MET A 202 28.90 -8.86 -17.10
C MET A 202 29.17 -8.94 -15.59
N HIS A 203 30.44 -8.99 -15.17
CA HIS A 203 30.78 -9.02 -13.74
C HIS A 203 30.39 -7.73 -13.01
N LYS A 204 30.52 -6.57 -13.67
CA LYS A 204 30.06 -5.29 -13.13
C LYS A 204 28.53 -5.27 -12.96
N ARG A 205 27.78 -5.80 -13.93
CA ARG A 205 26.32 -5.94 -13.86
C ARG A 205 25.91 -6.79 -12.65
N GLU A 206 26.48 -7.99 -12.54
CA GLU A 206 26.24 -8.91 -11.41
C GLU A 206 26.50 -8.23 -10.06
N ARG A 207 27.65 -7.58 -9.92
CA ARG A 207 28.03 -6.89 -8.67
C ARG A 207 27.07 -5.75 -8.33
N THR A 208 26.72 -4.93 -9.32
CA THR A 208 25.81 -3.79 -9.10
C THR A 208 24.42 -4.25 -8.67
N CYS A 209 23.89 -5.32 -9.29
CA CYS A 209 22.62 -5.92 -8.85
C CYS A 209 22.71 -6.44 -7.42
N LYS A 210 23.76 -7.20 -7.08
CA LYS A 210 23.95 -7.73 -5.71
C LYS A 210 24.04 -6.62 -4.67
N ASP A 211 24.74 -5.53 -4.99
CA ASP A 211 24.89 -4.40 -4.08
C ASP A 211 23.54 -3.66 -3.88
N TYR A 212 22.76 -3.46 -4.94
CA TYR A 212 21.40 -2.93 -4.85
C TYR A 212 20.49 -3.83 -4.00
N ILE A 213 20.44 -5.14 -4.28
CA ILE A 213 19.56 -6.07 -3.56
C ILE A 213 19.90 -6.14 -2.08
N LYS A 214 21.19 -6.13 -1.71
CA LYS A 214 21.60 -6.06 -0.30
C LYS A 214 21.07 -4.81 0.39
N ALA A 215 21.13 -3.66 -0.30
CA ALA A 215 20.66 -2.40 0.25
C ALA A 215 19.12 -2.35 0.36
N VAL A 216 18.40 -2.88 -0.62
CA VAL A 216 16.93 -3.01 -0.56
C VAL A 216 16.51 -3.96 0.56
N VAL A 217 17.12 -5.14 0.66
CA VAL A 217 16.85 -6.09 1.75
C VAL A 217 17.13 -5.47 3.13
N GLU A 218 18.20 -4.68 3.26
CA GLU A 218 18.46 -3.93 4.50
C GLU A 218 17.41 -2.84 4.77
N THR A 219 16.97 -2.14 3.73
CA THR A 219 15.89 -1.14 3.85
C THR A 219 14.60 -1.80 4.32
N VAL A 220 14.22 -2.94 3.73
CA VAL A 220 13.03 -3.69 4.12
C VAL A 220 13.15 -4.20 5.55
N ASP A 221 14.30 -4.75 5.95
CA ASP A 221 14.56 -5.16 7.33
C ASP A 221 14.36 -4.00 8.31
N ASN A 222 14.88 -2.82 7.96
CA ASN A 222 14.65 -1.61 8.76
C ASN A 222 13.18 -1.22 8.81
N LEU A 223 12.45 -1.25 7.68
CA LEU A 223 11.04 -0.85 7.63
C LEU A 223 10.12 -1.81 8.40
N LEU A 224 10.50 -3.08 8.54
CA LEU A 224 9.70 -4.12 9.18
C LEU A 224 10.07 -4.39 10.65
N ARG A 225 11.07 -3.70 11.20
CA ARG A 225 11.43 -3.84 12.62
C ARG A 225 10.27 -3.45 13.55
N PRO A 226 10.16 -4.03 14.75
CA PRO A 226 9.06 -3.76 15.67
C PRO A 226 8.84 -2.26 15.97
N GLU A 227 9.91 -1.49 16.09
CA GLU A 227 9.82 -0.05 16.40
C GLU A 227 9.29 0.78 15.22
N ALA A 228 9.44 0.29 13.98
CA ALA A 228 8.94 0.96 12.79
C ALA A 228 7.44 0.73 12.56
N LEU A 229 6.86 -0.35 13.11
CA LEU A 229 5.46 -0.72 12.89
C LEU A 229 4.46 0.33 13.39
N GLU A 230 4.84 1.14 14.38
CA GLU A 230 4.01 2.28 14.81
C GLU A 230 3.90 3.36 13.72
N SER A 231 4.98 3.59 12.96
CA SER A 231 4.96 4.51 11.81
C SER A 231 4.10 3.96 10.66
N TRP A 232 4.04 2.63 10.48
CA TRP A 232 3.09 2.03 9.55
C TRP A 232 1.64 2.26 9.99
N LYS A 233 1.36 2.14 11.30
CA LYS A 233 0.01 2.34 11.86
C LYS A 233 -0.50 3.78 11.72
N ASP A 234 0.41 4.74 11.63
CA ASP A 234 0.10 6.16 11.39
C ASP A 234 -0.31 6.45 9.93
N MET A 235 -0.28 5.46 9.03
CA MET A 235 -0.96 5.53 7.73
C MET A 235 -2.41 5.03 7.84
N ASN A 236 -3.31 5.55 7.00
CA ASN A 236 -4.64 4.94 6.87
C ASN A 236 -4.56 3.52 6.28
N ALA A 237 -5.63 2.73 6.40
CA ALA A 237 -5.63 1.32 5.99
C ALA A 237 -5.30 1.11 4.51
N THR A 238 -5.81 1.98 3.64
CA THR A 238 -5.57 1.91 2.19
C THR A 238 -4.10 2.14 1.87
N GLU A 239 -3.49 3.17 2.46
CA GLU A 239 -2.07 3.48 2.22
C GLU A 239 -1.14 2.40 2.80
N GLN A 240 -1.51 1.78 3.93
CA GLN A 240 -0.77 0.63 4.48
C GLN A 240 -0.75 -0.54 3.48
N VAL A 241 -1.91 -0.93 2.97
CA VAL A 241 -2.03 -2.02 1.99
C VAL A 241 -1.27 -1.67 0.72
N HIS A 242 -1.46 -0.46 0.19
CA HIS A 242 -0.78 0.00 -1.01
C HIS A 242 0.75 -0.05 -0.84
N THR A 243 1.27 0.50 0.26
CA THR A 243 2.72 0.51 0.54
C THR A 243 3.28 -0.90 0.72
N ALA A 244 2.55 -1.79 1.42
CA ALA A 244 2.97 -3.18 1.61
C ALA A 244 2.98 -3.95 0.29
N THR A 245 1.97 -3.77 -0.56
CA THR A 245 1.91 -4.41 -1.88
C THR A 245 3.06 -3.94 -2.77
N MET A 246 3.32 -2.63 -2.84
CA MET A 246 4.47 -2.11 -3.60
C MET A 246 5.81 -2.64 -3.09
N LEU A 247 5.95 -2.82 -1.77
CA LEU A 247 7.18 -3.37 -1.19
C LEU A 247 7.43 -4.81 -1.63
N LEU A 248 6.38 -5.63 -1.71
CA LEU A 248 6.47 -7.01 -2.20
C LEU A 248 6.86 -7.04 -3.68
N ASP A 249 6.20 -6.21 -4.49
CA ASP A 249 6.41 -6.09 -5.94
C ASP A 249 7.87 -5.70 -6.26
N VAL A 250 8.37 -4.63 -5.65
CA VAL A 250 9.75 -4.14 -5.86
C VAL A 250 10.81 -5.17 -5.42
N LEU A 251 10.56 -5.94 -4.36
CA LEU A 251 11.47 -7.01 -3.94
C LEU A 251 11.50 -8.15 -4.97
N GLU A 252 10.34 -8.53 -5.51
CA GLU A 252 10.21 -9.57 -6.53
C GLU A 252 10.88 -9.15 -7.83
N GLU A 253 10.54 -7.97 -8.36
CA GLU A 253 11.14 -7.45 -9.59
C GLU A 253 12.66 -7.27 -9.44
N GLY A 254 13.12 -6.78 -8.29
CA GLY A 254 14.56 -6.69 -7.99
C GLY A 254 15.25 -8.06 -7.98
N ALA A 255 14.60 -9.08 -7.40
CA ALA A 255 15.12 -10.45 -7.38
C ALA A 255 15.24 -11.02 -8.80
N PHE A 256 14.24 -10.81 -9.66
CA PHE A 256 14.30 -11.20 -11.07
C PHE A 256 15.38 -10.44 -11.85
N LEU A 257 15.53 -9.13 -11.61
CA LEU A 257 16.61 -8.36 -12.21
C LEU A 257 17.99 -8.92 -11.80
N LEU A 258 18.16 -9.38 -10.56
CA LEU A 258 19.40 -10.07 -10.17
C LEU A 258 19.56 -11.41 -10.91
N ALA A 259 18.49 -12.20 -11.02
CA ALA A 259 18.50 -13.49 -11.73
C ALA A 259 18.99 -13.34 -13.18
N ASP A 260 18.55 -12.30 -13.89
CA ASP A 260 18.95 -11.98 -15.27
C ASP A 260 20.42 -11.53 -15.42
N ASN A 261 21.09 -11.25 -14.30
CA ASN A 261 22.43 -10.69 -14.24
C ASN A 261 23.45 -11.60 -13.55
N VAL A 262 23.08 -12.82 -13.17
CA VAL A 262 24.00 -13.86 -12.64
C VAL A 262 24.21 -14.96 -13.68
N ARG A 263 25.34 -15.68 -13.57
CA ARG A 263 25.61 -16.84 -14.43
C ARG A 263 25.15 -18.12 -13.76
N GLU A 264 24.40 -18.93 -14.50
CA GLU A 264 24.04 -20.28 -14.08
C GLU A 264 25.29 -21.18 -13.92
N PRO A 265 25.35 -22.05 -12.89
CA PRO A 265 24.46 -22.08 -11.74
C PRO A 265 24.81 -20.95 -10.76
N ALA A 266 23.78 -20.29 -10.21
CA ALA A 266 23.95 -19.26 -9.18
C ALA A 266 22.98 -19.45 -8.03
N ARG A 267 23.45 -19.15 -6.83
CA ARG A 267 22.64 -19.00 -5.62
C ARG A 267 23.08 -17.76 -4.88
N PHE A 268 22.13 -16.91 -4.52
CA PHE A 268 22.34 -15.71 -3.75
C PHE A 268 21.33 -15.69 -2.60
N LEU A 269 21.83 -15.62 -1.36
CA LEU A 269 21.02 -15.55 -0.15
C LEU A 269 21.33 -14.24 0.59
N ALA A 270 20.28 -13.48 0.91
CA ALA A 270 20.33 -12.31 1.77
C ALA A 270 19.35 -12.50 2.92
N ALA A 271 19.87 -12.86 4.10
CA ALA A 271 19.09 -13.06 5.31
C ALA A 271 19.29 -11.90 6.30
N LYS A 272 18.18 -11.35 6.79
CA LYS A 272 18.11 -10.35 7.86
C LYS A 272 17.06 -10.79 8.89
N GLN A 273 16.85 -9.99 9.93
CA GLN A 273 15.97 -10.37 11.03
C GLN A 273 14.50 -10.45 10.59
N ASN A 274 14.05 -9.50 9.78
CA ASN A 274 12.64 -9.36 9.39
C ASN A 274 12.36 -9.77 7.94
N VAL A 275 13.38 -10.17 7.18
CA VAL A 275 13.26 -10.57 5.78
C VAL A 275 14.40 -11.54 5.39
N VAL A 276 14.06 -12.58 4.63
CA VAL A 276 15.03 -13.47 3.99
C VAL A 276 14.67 -13.52 2.50
N LEU A 277 15.67 -13.34 1.63
CA LEU A 277 15.51 -13.38 0.17
C LEU A 277 16.55 -14.32 -0.42
N GLU A 278 16.11 -15.22 -1.30
CA GLU A 278 16.99 -16.11 -2.07
C GLU A 278 16.69 -16.02 -3.56
N VAL A 279 17.74 -15.89 -4.37
CA VAL A 279 17.70 -15.97 -5.83
C VAL A 279 18.56 -17.14 -6.26
N THR A 280 17.94 -18.11 -6.92
CA THR A 280 18.61 -19.34 -7.36
C THR A 280 18.33 -19.57 -8.85
N VAL A 281 19.40 -19.59 -9.65
CA VAL A 281 19.37 -19.84 -11.10
C VAL A 281 20.05 -21.18 -11.34
N LEU A 282 19.29 -22.13 -11.90
CA LEU A 282 19.69 -23.53 -12.02
C LEU A 282 19.63 -23.99 -13.46
N ASN A 283 20.52 -24.92 -13.79
CA ASN A 283 20.38 -25.73 -14.98
C ASN A 283 19.28 -26.77 -14.76
N THR A 284 18.33 -26.85 -15.70
CA THR A 284 17.26 -27.87 -15.69
C THR A 284 17.61 -29.11 -16.52
N GLU A 285 18.74 -29.10 -17.23
CA GLU A 285 19.29 -30.25 -17.94
C GLU A 285 19.76 -31.32 -16.93
N GLY A 286 19.22 -32.54 -17.08
CA GLY A 286 19.64 -33.69 -16.28
C GLY A 286 18.86 -33.87 -14.96
N GLN A 287 19.59 -34.15 -13.87
CA GLN A 287 19.00 -34.43 -12.56
C GLN A 287 18.81 -33.12 -11.78
N VAL A 288 17.57 -32.82 -11.43
CA VAL A 288 17.18 -31.62 -10.66
C VAL A 288 16.74 -32.07 -9.28
N GLN A 289 17.28 -31.43 -8.24
CA GLN A 289 16.85 -31.64 -6.86
C GLN A 289 15.71 -30.67 -6.53
N GLU A 290 14.90 -31.04 -5.54
CA GLU A 290 13.92 -30.11 -4.99
C GLU A 290 14.60 -28.92 -4.32
N LEU A 291 13.92 -27.78 -4.31
CA LEU A 291 14.36 -26.59 -3.61
C LEU A 291 13.52 -26.40 -2.35
N VAL A 292 14.19 -26.15 -1.23
CA VAL A 292 13.56 -25.80 0.04
C VAL A 292 14.10 -24.44 0.45
N PHE A 293 13.22 -23.53 0.85
CA PHE A 293 13.57 -22.19 1.29
C PHE A 293 12.94 -21.90 2.67
N PRO A 294 13.65 -21.23 3.60
CA PRO A 294 15.07 -20.87 3.53
C PRO A 294 15.99 -22.06 3.84
N GLN A 295 17.09 -22.19 3.10
CA GLN A 295 18.19 -23.10 3.46
C GLN A 295 19.10 -22.45 4.49
N GLU A 296 19.53 -23.21 5.50
CA GLU A 296 20.53 -22.80 6.50
C GLU A 296 20.10 -21.63 7.42
N TYR A 297 18.81 -21.28 7.41
CA TYR A 297 18.23 -20.30 8.34
C TYR A 297 17.16 -20.98 9.19
N PRO A 298 17.28 -20.97 10.54
CA PRO A 298 16.25 -21.53 11.41
C PRO A 298 14.99 -20.67 11.26
N SER A 299 14.00 -21.20 10.53
CA SER A 299 12.72 -20.56 10.27
C SER A 299 11.59 -21.54 10.59
N GLU A 300 10.54 -21.05 11.24
CA GLU A 300 9.30 -21.82 11.43
C GLU A 300 8.49 -21.94 10.13
N ASN A 301 8.77 -21.07 9.16
CA ASN A 301 8.12 -21.06 7.86
C ASN A 301 9.10 -21.52 6.78
N SER A 302 8.68 -22.51 5.99
CA SER A 302 9.43 -23.00 4.83
C SER A 302 8.52 -23.23 3.63
N ILE A 303 9.04 -23.03 2.43
CA ILE A 303 8.40 -23.39 1.16
C ILE A 303 9.29 -24.36 0.39
N GLN A 304 8.69 -25.32 -0.30
CA GLN A 304 9.39 -26.33 -1.08
C GLN A 304 8.83 -26.39 -2.50
N LEU A 305 9.72 -26.40 -3.49
CA LEU A 305 9.41 -26.63 -4.89
C LEU A 305 9.94 -28.02 -5.29
N SER A 306 9.03 -28.88 -5.74
CA SER A 306 9.40 -30.22 -6.21
C SER A 306 10.27 -30.14 -7.47
N ALA A 307 11.15 -31.13 -7.67
CA ALA A 307 11.94 -31.26 -8.90
C ALA A 307 11.08 -31.25 -10.18
N ASN A 308 9.86 -31.79 -10.12
CA ASN A 308 8.92 -31.79 -11.24
C ASN A 308 8.41 -30.39 -11.58
N THR A 309 8.23 -29.52 -10.59
CA THR A 309 7.84 -28.12 -10.80
C THR A 309 8.98 -27.35 -11.46
N ILE A 310 10.22 -27.57 -11.02
CA ILE A 310 11.41 -26.87 -11.53
C ILE A 310 11.72 -27.26 -12.98
N LYS A 311 11.39 -28.50 -13.38
CA LYS A 311 11.60 -29.01 -14.75
C LYS A 311 10.54 -28.55 -15.77
N ARG A 312 9.41 -27.99 -15.34
CA ARG A 312 8.33 -27.54 -16.24
C ARG A 312 8.61 -26.15 -16.76
#